data_AF-A0A7K5I843-F1
#
_entry.id   AF-A0A7K5I843-F1
#
_cell.length_a   1.000
_cell.length_b   1.000
_cell.length_c   1.000
_cell.angle_alpha   90.00
_cell.angle_beta   90.00
_cell.angle_gamma   90.00
#
_symmetry.space_group_name_H-M   'P 1'
#
loop_
_entity.id
_entity.type
_entity.pdbx_description
1 polymer ?
#
loop_
_entity_poly.entity_id
_entity_poly.type
_entity_poly.pdbx_seq_one_letter_code
_entity_poly.pdbx_strand_id
1 'polypeptide(L)'
;EDIEGNLLRPTGVTLRGAHFSLKIFKAEDLPQMDDAVMDNVRQIFGFESNKKNLVDPFVEVSFAGKTLYSRILEKNANPQWNQSLTLPAMVSTGPPVAPNPPDPTTTHCSSPCLFSQFPSMCEKMRIRVTDWDRLTHNDIIGTAYLCMSKISAPGGELE
;
A
#
# COMPACT_ATOMS: atom_id res chain seq x y z
N GLU A 1 -29.31 18.50 9.84
CA GLU A 1 -29.99 17.20 9.75
C GLU A 1 -28.96 16.19 9.34
N ASP A 2 -28.54 15.41 10.33
CA ASP A 2 -27.27 14.70 10.39
C ASP A 2 -27.30 13.40 9.58
N ILE A 3 -26.78 13.47 8.35
CA ILE A 3 -26.55 12.29 7.49
C ILE A 3 -25.44 11.38 8.06
N GLU A 4 -24.67 11.85 9.04
CA GLU A 4 -23.62 11.05 9.71
C GLU A 4 -24.16 9.99 10.70
N GLY A 5 -25.45 10.04 11.05
CA GLY A 5 -26.06 9.13 12.03
C GLY A 5 -26.52 7.76 11.50
N ASN A 6 -26.52 7.54 10.19
CA ASN A 6 -27.18 6.39 9.55
C ASN A 6 -26.27 5.47 8.71
N LEU A 7 -24.95 5.50 8.97
CA LEU A 7 -24.10 4.37 8.56
C LEU A 7 -24.35 3.24 9.55
N LEU A 8 -25.09 2.22 9.11
CA LEU A 8 -25.37 0.97 9.84
C LEU A 8 -24.08 0.35 10.41
N ARG A 9 -23.64 0.83 11.57
CA ARG A 9 -22.61 0.17 12.37
C ARG A 9 -23.31 -1.04 13.00
N PRO A 10 -22.90 -2.28 12.70
CA PRO A 10 -23.42 -3.42 13.43
C PRO A 10 -23.20 -3.18 14.93
N THR A 11 -24.21 -3.45 15.74
CA THR A 11 -24.14 -3.27 17.19
C THR A 11 -22.93 -4.06 17.73
N GLY A 12 -22.04 -3.40 18.45
CA GLY A 12 -20.83 -4.02 19.01
C GLY A 12 -19.55 -3.88 18.17
N VAL A 13 -19.59 -3.23 17.01
CA VAL A 13 -18.38 -2.89 16.25
C VAL A 13 -17.74 -1.59 16.77
N THR A 14 -16.47 -1.67 17.19
CA THR A 14 -15.65 -0.50 17.53
C THR A 14 -14.57 -0.27 16.48
N LEU A 15 -14.34 1.00 16.12
CA LEU A 15 -13.22 1.36 15.25
C LEU A 15 -11.99 1.60 16.11
N ARG A 16 -10.93 0.83 15.85
CA ARG A 16 -9.63 0.99 16.52
C ARG A 16 -8.61 1.54 15.53
N GLY A 17 -7.81 2.51 15.98
CA GLY A 17 -6.66 2.98 15.21
C GLY A 17 -5.61 1.88 15.09
N ALA A 18 -5.07 1.71 13.89
CA ALA A 18 -4.00 0.79 13.56
C ALA A 18 -2.99 1.45 12.61
N HIS A 19 -1.82 0.83 12.44
CA HIS A 19 -0.79 1.29 11.51
C HIS A 19 -0.40 0.17 10.56
N PHE A 20 -0.35 0.46 9.26
CA PHE A 20 0.27 -0.40 8.26
C PHE A 20 1.69 0.04 8.02
N SER A 21 2.65 -0.82 8.38
CA SER A 21 4.06 -0.62 8.06
C SER A 21 4.37 -1.38 6.77
N LEU A 22 4.56 -0.66 5.67
CA LEU A 22 5.00 -1.24 4.40
C LEU A 22 6.49 -0.97 4.20
N LYS A 23 7.30 -2.03 4.15
CA LYS A 23 8.74 -1.93 3.89
C LYS A 23 9.03 -2.14 2.41
N ILE A 24 9.54 -1.11 1.77
CA ILE A 24 9.96 -1.08 0.38
C ILE A 24 11.47 -1.33 0.34
N PHE A 25 11.88 -2.49 -0.17
CA PHE A 25 13.28 -2.90 -0.19
C PHE A 25 14.00 -2.42 -1.44
N LYS A 26 13.73 -3.07 -2.58
CA LYS A 26 14.39 -2.82 -3.87
C LYS A 26 13.47 -3.18 -5.04
N ALA A 27 13.82 -2.69 -6.22
CA ALA A 27 13.36 -3.21 -7.51
C ALA A 27 14.57 -3.52 -8.39
N GLU A 28 14.38 -4.36 -9.39
CA GLU A 28 15.43 -4.83 -10.29
C GLU A 28 14.94 -4.69 -11.73
N ASP A 29 15.89 -4.44 -12.63
CA ASP A 29 15.66 -4.39 -14.09
C ASP A 29 14.50 -3.47 -14.51
N LEU A 30 14.42 -2.28 -13.89
CA LEU A 30 13.46 -1.27 -14.33
C LEU A 30 13.76 -0.82 -15.77
N PRO A 31 12.72 -0.61 -16.60
CA PRO A 31 12.91 -0.18 -17.98
C PRO A 31 13.60 1.18 -18.04
N GLN A 32 14.39 1.38 -19.10
CA GLN A 32 14.86 2.72 -19.44
C GLN A 32 13.68 3.49 -20.04
N MET A 33 13.36 4.65 -19.48
CA MET A 33 12.38 5.58 -20.03
C MET A 33 13.12 6.60 -20.91
N ASP A 34 12.49 6.99 -22.01
CA ASP A 34 12.97 8.08 -22.87
C ASP A 34 12.41 9.41 -22.35
N ASP A 35 13.24 10.46 -22.24
CA ASP A 35 12.71 11.79 -21.89
C ASP A 35 11.91 12.32 -23.09
N ALA A 36 10.62 12.64 -22.89
CA ALA A 36 9.80 13.22 -23.95
C ALA A 36 10.34 14.57 -24.49
N VAL A 37 11.21 15.25 -23.73
CA VAL A 37 11.96 16.43 -24.23
C VAL A 37 12.99 16.03 -25.28
N MET A 38 13.70 14.92 -25.07
CA MET A 38 14.74 14.45 -25.97
C MET A 38 14.15 13.89 -27.28
N ASP A 39 12.93 13.37 -27.26
CA ASP A 39 12.23 12.92 -28.48
C ASP A 39 12.03 14.06 -29.49
N ASN A 40 11.62 15.24 -29.02
CA ASN A 40 11.47 16.42 -29.88
C ASN A 40 12.81 16.88 -30.48
N VAL A 41 13.88 16.80 -29.69
CA VAL A 41 15.24 17.17 -30.15
C VAL A 41 15.79 16.15 -31.15
N ARG A 42 15.59 14.85 -30.91
CA ARG A 42 15.95 13.77 -31.84
C ARG A 42 15.25 13.94 -33.18
N GLN A 43 13.95 14.25 -33.18
CA GLN A 43 13.17 14.46 -34.42
C GLN A 43 13.63 15.67 -35.23
N ILE A 44 13.94 16.80 -34.58
CA ILE A 44 14.23 18.06 -35.27
C ILE A 44 15.70 18.16 -35.69
N PHE A 45 16.63 17.60 -34.91
CA PHE A 45 18.06 17.85 -35.10
C PHE A 45 18.89 16.64 -35.55
N GLY A 46 18.33 15.42 -35.60
CA GLY A 46 19.05 14.23 -36.09
C GLY A 46 20.36 13.90 -35.35
N PHE A 47 20.66 14.61 -34.27
CA PHE A 47 21.81 14.36 -33.41
C PHE A 47 21.46 13.18 -32.52
N GLU A 48 21.95 11.99 -32.86
CA GLU A 48 21.89 10.79 -32.02
C GLU A 48 22.69 11.01 -30.73
N SER A 49 22.08 11.71 -29.78
CA SER A 49 22.59 11.79 -28.42
C SER A 49 22.31 10.44 -27.76
N ASN A 50 23.26 9.51 -27.88
CA ASN A 50 23.27 8.18 -27.28
C ASN A 50 23.43 8.24 -25.74
N LYS A 51 22.69 9.14 -25.09
CA LYS A 51 22.60 9.22 -23.63
C LYS A 51 21.40 8.39 -23.22
N LYS A 52 21.65 7.16 -22.79
CA LYS A 52 20.63 6.31 -22.16
C LYS A 52 20.13 7.05 -20.93
N ASN A 53 18.87 7.48 -20.94
CA ASN A 53 18.26 8.00 -19.73
C ASN A 53 18.01 6.84 -18.80
N LEU A 54 18.57 6.97 -17.60
CA LEU A 54 18.35 6.03 -16.53
C LEU A 54 17.13 6.55 -15.78
N VAL A 55 16.20 5.65 -15.51
CA VAL A 55 15.00 5.88 -14.71
C VAL A 55 15.36 6.47 -13.33
N ASP A 56 14.53 7.37 -12.84
CA ASP A 56 14.56 8.03 -11.54
C ASP A 56 13.40 7.50 -10.66
N PRO A 57 13.40 6.21 -10.24
CA PRO A 57 12.20 5.59 -9.72
C PRO A 57 11.84 6.03 -8.30
N PHE A 58 10.54 6.15 -8.06
CA PHE A 58 9.93 6.21 -6.74
C PHE A 58 8.68 5.35 -6.65
N VAL A 59 8.28 5.02 -5.43
CA VAL A 59 7.11 4.20 -5.14
C VAL A 59 6.03 5.06 -4.49
N GLU A 60 4.84 5.03 -5.06
CA GLU A 60 3.61 5.56 -4.49
C GLU A 60 2.83 4.42 -3.84
N VAL A 61 2.36 4.64 -2.62
CA VAL A 61 1.50 3.71 -1.89
C VAL A 61 0.21 4.43 -1.54
N SER A 62 -0.91 3.93 -2.03
CA SER A 62 -2.24 4.50 -1.79
C SER A 62 -3.16 3.50 -1.10
N PHE A 63 -3.73 3.93 0.02
CA PHE A 63 -4.65 3.11 0.82
C PHE A 63 -5.64 3.99 1.58
N ALA A 64 -6.92 3.63 1.56
CA ALA A 64 -7.99 4.32 2.30
C ALA A 64 -8.02 5.85 2.07
N GLY A 65 -7.79 6.29 0.83
CA GLY A 65 -7.74 7.72 0.46
C GLY A 65 -6.47 8.46 0.88
N LYS A 66 -5.51 7.78 1.52
CA LYS A 66 -4.19 8.33 1.84
C LYS A 66 -3.16 7.84 0.83
N THR A 67 -2.23 8.71 0.48
CA THR A 67 -1.12 8.37 -0.43
C THR A 67 0.21 8.81 0.18
N LEU A 68 1.18 7.90 0.21
CA LEU A 68 2.55 8.15 0.64
C LEU A 68 3.54 7.82 -0.48
N TYR A 69 4.73 8.39 -0.40
CA TYR A 69 5.77 8.23 -1.39
C TYR A 69 7.08 7.78 -0.74
N SER A 70 7.84 6.94 -1.45
CA SER A 70 9.24 6.69 -1.12
C SER A 70 10.11 7.89 -1.52
N ARG A 71 11.39 7.81 -1.17
CA ARG A 71 12.42 8.64 -1.79
C ARG A 71 12.49 8.36 -3.30
N ILE A 72 12.80 9.40 -4.06
CA ILE A 72 13.18 9.30 -5.47
C ILE A 72 14.67 8.93 -5.51
N LEU A 73 15.04 7.96 -6.34
CA LEU A 73 16.44 7.57 -6.54
C LEU A 73 16.84 7.89 -7.98
N GLU A 74 17.67 8.90 -8.17
CA GLU A 74 18.05 9.32 -9.53
C GLU A 74 18.96 8.29 -10.23
N LYS A 75 18.69 8.08 -11.51
CA LYS A 75 19.47 7.33 -12.50
C LYS A 75 19.78 5.92 -12.06
N ASN A 76 18.76 5.23 -11.57
CA ASN A 76 18.92 3.92 -10.97
C ASN A 76 17.85 2.93 -11.44
N ALA A 77 18.24 2.05 -12.36
CA ALA A 77 17.40 0.94 -12.82
C ALA A 77 17.28 -0.23 -11.81
N ASN A 78 18.11 -0.24 -10.76
CA ASN A 78 18.12 -1.24 -9.69
C ASN A 78 18.00 -0.57 -8.31
N PRO A 79 16.92 0.20 -8.07
CA PRO A 79 16.78 1.02 -6.89
C PRO A 79 16.72 0.18 -5.62
N GLN A 80 17.40 0.65 -4.56
CA GLN A 80 17.32 0.10 -3.22
C GLN A 80 16.85 1.18 -2.24
N TRP A 81 15.55 1.24 -1.99
CA TRP A 81 14.97 2.24 -1.09
C TRP A 81 15.24 1.92 0.38
N ASN A 82 15.10 0.65 0.75
CA ASN A 82 15.17 0.16 2.14
C ASN A 82 14.41 1.06 3.13
N GLN A 83 13.20 1.48 2.73
CA GLN A 83 12.38 2.47 3.43
C GLN A 83 11.09 1.84 3.92
N SER A 84 10.68 2.17 5.15
CA SER A 84 9.35 1.83 5.66
C SER A 84 8.42 3.03 5.56
N LEU A 85 7.22 2.81 5.02
CA LEU A 85 6.13 3.77 5.00
C LEU A 85 5.04 3.31 5.98
N THR A 86 4.64 4.20 6.88
CA THR A 86 3.62 3.90 7.90
C THR A 86 2.32 4.61 7.56
N LEU A 87 1.29 3.84 7.21
CA LEU A 87 -0.04 4.34 6.89
C LEU A 87 -0.99 4.17 8.09
N PRO A 88 -1.53 5.26 8.65
CA PRO A 88 -2.53 5.15 9.70
C PRO A 88 -3.87 4.70 9.12
N ALA A 89 -4.47 3.69 9.73
CA ALA A 89 -5.70 3.06 9.28
C ALA A 89 -6.68 2.83 10.44
N MET A 90 -7.95 2.67 10.10
CA MET A 90 -8.99 2.29 11.04
C MET A 90 -9.38 0.84 10.76
N VAL A 91 -9.36 0.00 11.79
CA VAL A 91 -9.83 -1.38 11.72
C VAL A 91 -11.10 -1.53 12.55
N SER A 92 -12.03 -2.33 12.06
CA SER A 92 -13.24 -2.71 12.77
C SER A 92 -12.92 -3.93 13.63
N THR A 93 -13.07 -3.80 14.94
CA THR A 93 -13.04 -4.94 15.85
C THR A 93 -14.47 -5.33 16.20
N GLY A 94 -14.82 -6.60 16.02
CA GLY A 94 -16.11 -7.15 16.44
C GLY A 94 -16.25 -7.16 17.98
N PRO A 95 -17.47 -7.36 18.50
CA PRO A 95 -17.66 -7.53 19.94
C PRO A 95 -16.85 -8.73 20.42
N PRO A 96 -16.29 -8.69 21.64
CA PRO A 96 -15.66 -9.87 22.24
C PRO A 96 -16.69 -11.00 22.26
N VAL A 97 -16.43 -12.09 21.53
CA VAL A 97 -17.25 -13.30 21.59
C VAL A 97 -17.06 -13.86 23.01
N ALA A 98 -18.13 -13.87 23.81
CA ALA A 98 -18.09 -14.52 25.11
C ALA A 98 -17.66 -15.98 24.89
N PRO A 99 -16.73 -16.53 25.68
CA PRO A 99 -16.39 -17.93 25.57
C PRO A 99 -17.67 -18.74 25.73
N ASN A 100 -17.96 -19.64 24.78
CA ASN A 100 -19.03 -20.61 24.93
C ASN A 100 -18.86 -21.31 26.30
N PRO A 101 -19.95 -21.66 27.02
CA PRO A 101 -19.80 -22.50 28.19
C PRO A 101 -18.98 -23.74 27.80
N PRO A 102 -17.95 -24.11 28.58
CA PRO A 102 -17.06 -25.19 28.20
C PRO A 102 -17.89 -26.46 28.01
N ASP A 103 -17.88 -26.99 26.79
CA ASP A 103 -18.26 -28.37 26.56
C ASP A 103 -17.25 -29.25 27.31
N PRO A 104 -17.66 -30.11 28.25
CA PRO A 104 -16.74 -30.91 29.06
C PRO A 104 -15.86 -31.88 28.25
N THR A 105 -16.09 -31.99 26.94
CA THR A 105 -15.35 -32.86 26.03
C THR A 105 -14.29 -32.17 25.16
N THR A 106 -14.14 -30.83 25.21
CA THR A 106 -13.26 -30.11 24.26
C THR A 106 -12.16 -29.30 24.95
N THR A 107 -10.92 -29.78 24.91
CA THR A 107 -9.70 -29.11 25.44
C THR A 107 -9.16 -28.02 24.50
N HIS A 108 -10.02 -27.19 23.90
CA HIS A 108 -9.57 -26.07 23.05
C HIS A 108 -9.69 -24.72 23.76
N CYS A 109 -8.59 -23.97 23.67
CA CYS A 109 -8.34 -22.66 24.25
C CYS A 109 -9.54 -21.69 24.14
N SER A 110 -10.03 -21.22 25.27
CA SER A 110 -11.10 -20.23 25.43
C SER A 110 -10.57 -18.79 25.40
N SER A 111 -9.65 -18.47 24.50
CA SER A 111 -9.21 -17.09 24.26
C SER A 111 -10.19 -16.40 23.31
N PRO A 112 -10.73 -15.20 23.63
CA PRO A 112 -11.59 -14.47 22.72
C PRO A 112 -10.78 -14.01 21.50
N CYS A 113 -10.97 -14.67 20.35
CA CYS A 113 -10.35 -14.27 19.10
C CYS A 113 -10.91 -12.91 18.67
N LEU A 114 -10.14 -11.83 18.85
CA LEU A 114 -10.48 -10.52 18.36
C LEU A 114 -10.36 -10.54 16.83
N PHE A 115 -11.49 -10.65 16.12
CA PHE A 115 -11.50 -10.52 14.66
C PHE A 115 -11.34 -9.03 14.32
N SER A 116 -10.11 -8.63 13.97
CA SER A 116 -9.87 -7.35 13.30
C SER A 116 -10.19 -7.49 11.81
N GLN A 117 -11.31 -6.94 11.39
CA GLN A 117 -11.68 -6.86 9.97
C GLN A 117 -11.52 -5.42 9.49
N PHE A 118 -11.04 -5.26 8.26
CA PHE A 118 -11.04 -3.95 7.62
C PHE A 118 -12.47 -3.47 7.35
N PRO A 119 -12.73 -2.16 7.42
CA PRO A 119 -13.97 -1.59 6.88
C PRO A 119 -14.15 -2.05 5.43
N SER A 120 -15.38 -2.32 5.00
CA SER A 120 -15.67 -2.94 3.68
C SER A 120 -15.16 -2.17 2.46
N MET A 121 -14.70 -0.92 2.63
CA MET A 121 -14.14 -0.09 1.55
C MET A 121 -12.61 -0.15 1.42
N CYS A 122 -11.89 -0.75 2.38
CA CYS A 122 -10.42 -0.78 2.40
C CYS A 122 -9.86 -2.12 1.91
N GLU A 123 -10.38 -2.63 0.80
CA GLU A 123 -10.04 -3.99 0.34
C GLU A 123 -8.68 -4.06 -0.36
N LYS A 124 -8.23 -2.97 -1.00
CA LYS A 124 -7.03 -2.96 -1.85
C LYS A 124 -6.11 -1.79 -1.50
N MET A 125 -4.86 -2.11 -1.20
CA MET A 125 -3.77 -1.14 -1.19
C MET A 125 -3.13 -1.13 -2.58
N ARG A 126 -3.00 0.04 -3.19
CA ARG A 126 -2.32 0.23 -4.47
C ARG A 126 -0.87 0.60 -4.21
N ILE A 127 0.05 -0.07 -4.90
CA ILE A 127 1.47 0.23 -4.92
C ILE A 127 1.84 0.51 -6.38
N ARG A 128 2.45 1.64 -6.66
CA ARG A 128 2.82 2.06 -8.01
C ARG A 128 4.28 2.48 -8.06
N VAL A 129 5.03 1.95 -9.00
CA VAL A 129 6.39 2.39 -9.31
C VAL A 129 6.30 3.37 -10.48
N THR A 130 6.90 4.54 -10.32
CA THR A 130 6.81 5.64 -11.25
C THR A 130 8.21 6.19 -11.50
N ASP A 131 8.48 6.60 -12.74
CA ASP A 131 9.65 7.38 -13.09
C ASP A 131 9.40 8.85 -12.78
N TRP A 132 10.33 9.51 -12.09
CA TRP A 132 10.21 10.92 -11.80
C TRP A 132 10.85 11.74 -12.91
N ASP A 133 10.07 12.63 -13.51
CA ASP A 133 10.56 13.52 -14.55
C ASP A 133 10.63 14.96 -14.07
N ARG A 134 11.72 15.64 -14.45
CA ARG A 134 11.96 17.02 -14.04
C ARG A 134 11.18 18.05 -14.86
N LEU A 135 10.90 17.75 -16.12
CA LEU A 135 10.32 18.68 -17.10
C LEU A 135 9.10 18.12 -17.83
N THR A 136 8.81 16.83 -17.68
CA THR A 136 7.73 16.11 -18.36
C THR A 136 6.78 15.51 -17.33
N HIS A 137 5.80 14.74 -17.82
CA HIS A 137 4.89 14.00 -16.96
C HIS A 137 5.55 12.72 -16.49
N ASN A 138 5.49 12.47 -15.18
CA ASN A 138 5.97 11.22 -14.59
C ASN A 138 5.32 10.00 -15.24
N ASP A 139 6.13 9.05 -15.68
CA ASP A 139 5.66 7.83 -16.32
C ASP A 139 5.47 6.66 -15.35
N ILE A 140 4.35 5.95 -15.49
CA ILE A 140 4.05 4.79 -14.64
C ILE A 140 4.78 3.57 -15.19
N ILE A 141 5.70 3.02 -14.39
CA ILE A 141 6.44 1.81 -14.73
C ILE A 141 5.60 0.55 -14.44
N GLY A 142 4.93 0.52 -13.28
CA GLY A 142 4.16 -0.65 -12.87
C GLY A 142 3.22 -0.37 -11.72
N THR A 143 2.11 -1.11 -11.67
CA THR A 143 1.13 -1.04 -10.58
C THR A 143 0.85 -2.43 -10.04
N ALA A 144 0.88 -2.57 -8.71
CA ALA A 144 0.49 -3.76 -7.98
C ALA A 144 -0.60 -3.44 -6.96
N TYR A 145 -1.44 -4.42 -6.66
CA TYR A 145 -2.48 -4.30 -5.65
C TYR A 145 -2.31 -5.40 -4.59
N LEU A 146 -2.29 -4.98 -3.33
CA LEU A 146 -2.33 -5.89 -2.20
C LEU A 146 -3.77 -5.98 -1.69
N CYS A 147 -4.37 -7.16 -1.77
CA CYS A 147 -5.68 -7.40 -1.17
C CYS A 147 -5.51 -7.51 0.35
N MET A 148 -6.12 -6.60 1.10
CA MET A 148 -6.06 -6.60 2.56
C MET A 148 -6.63 -7.88 3.17
N SER A 149 -7.65 -8.47 2.52
CA SER A 149 -8.25 -9.76 2.92
C SER A 149 -7.27 -10.93 2.88
N LYS A 150 -6.22 -10.87 2.05
CA LYS A 150 -5.20 -11.93 1.94
C LYS A 150 -4.08 -11.80 2.97
N ILE A 151 -3.97 -10.63 3.60
CA ILE A 151 -2.92 -10.34 4.61
C ILE A 151 -3.49 -10.17 6.02
N SER A 152 -4.81 -10.00 6.16
CA SER A 152 -5.49 -9.99 7.45
C SER A 152 -5.55 -11.40 8.02
N ALA A 153 -4.64 -11.71 8.94
CA ALA A 153 -4.83 -12.82 9.87
C ALA A 153 -5.72 -12.34 11.05
N PRO A 154 -6.52 -13.21 11.68
CA PRO A 154 -7.05 -12.92 13.01
C PRO A 154 -5.84 -12.69 13.91
N GLY A 155 -5.71 -11.50 14.50
CA GLY A 155 -4.53 -11.11 15.26
C GLY A 155 -4.19 -12.16 16.31
N GLY A 156 -3.07 -12.86 16.12
CA GLY A 156 -2.48 -13.69 17.15
C GLY A 156 -1.96 -12.79 18.26
N GLU A 157 -2.12 -13.25 19.50
CA GLU A 157 -1.56 -12.60 20.68
C GLU A 157 -0.05 -12.44 20.47
N LEU A 158 0.44 -11.20 20.49
CA LEU A 158 1.87 -10.93 20.58
C LEU A 158 2.26 -11.30 22.00
N GLU A 159 2.97 -12.42 22.13
CA GLU A 159 3.61 -12.88 23.38
C GLU A 159 4.65 -11.87 23.88
#